data_AF-A0A352QN62-F1
#
_entry.id   AF-A0A352QN62-F1
#
_cell.length_a   1.000
_cell.length_b   1.000
_cell.length_c   1.000
_cell.angle_alpha   90.00
_cell.angle_beta   90.00
_cell.angle_gamma   90.00
#
_symmetry.space_group_name_H-M   'P 1'
#
loop_
_entity.id
_entity.type
_entity.pdbx_description
1 polymer ?
#
loop_
_entity_poly.entity_id
_entity_poly.type
_entity_poly.pdbx_seq_one_letter_code
_entity_poly.pdbx_strand_id
1 'polypeptide(L)'
;MARRKESGFEVLASLPWQVGIAAGVLAFLAVRYGVPWYLGQSGGSLGKAFASGQAAHGLGLIAWTLLGACWLAAAASFATRRNRARLFDAQAMDPRLGSLSWREFENLVGEWFRRQGYYVEETGGGGKDGGIDLLIRKDGRKELVQCKQWRRQRVDVATVREMWGLLQHHRADAVWVVCIGRFTPDAASFALGKPINLVSGRQLEDLIRSAPSTGEPRTPPVIATPATGPRSCPRCGSPMAQRQNRKTGEAFLGCTTYPTCRGTLPLAD
;
A
#
# COMPACT_ATOMS: atom_id res chain seq x y z
N MET A 1 21.43 -4.26 14.18
CA MET A 1 20.40 -3.44 14.86
C MET A 1 20.98 -2.07 15.16
N ALA A 2 20.55 -1.03 14.43
CA ALA A 2 20.76 0.36 14.78
C ALA A 2 19.40 1.04 14.68
N ARG A 3 18.85 1.44 15.82
CA ARG A 3 17.55 2.13 15.91
C ARG A 3 17.77 3.53 15.34
N ARG A 4 17.46 3.73 14.06
CA ARG A 4 17.51 5.05 13.41
C ARG A 4 16.57 5.96 14.20
N LYS A 5 17.13 6.95 14.91
CA LYS A 5 16.35 7.99 15.57
C LYS A 5 15.67 8.78 14.46
N GLU A 6 14.38 8.54 14.24
CA GLU A 6 13.56 9.38 13.39
C GLU A 6 13.70 10.82 13.91
N SER A 7 14.18 11.71 13.03
CA SER A 7 14.22 13.13 13.32
C SER A 7 12.78 13.60 13.55
N GLY A 8 12.52 14.45 14.54
CA GLY A 8 11.18 14.99 14.79
C GLY A 8 10.54 15.66 13.55
N PHE A 9 11.37 16.07 12.59
CA PHE A 9 10.92 16.55 11.28
C PHE A 9 10.34 15.45 10.36
N GLU A 10 10.89 14.23 10.37
CA GLU A 10 10.38 13.11 9.57
C GLU A 10 9.01 12.62 10.10
N VAL A 11 8.81 12.67 11.43
CA VAL A 11 7.52 12.37 12.08
C VAL A 11 6.47 13.43 11.74
N LEU A 12 6.86 14.71 11.67
CA LEU A 12 5.95 15.80 11.29
C LEU A 12 5.55 15.74 9.81
N ALA A 13 6.44 15.25 8.95
CA ALA A 13 6.21 15.10 7.51
C ALA A 13 5.31 13.89 7.15
N SER A 14 5.20 12.89 8.02
CA SER A 14 4.34 11.71 7.83
C SER A 14 2.91 11.90 8.37
N LEU A 15 2.67 12.96 9.15
CA LEU A 15 1.36 13.27 9.72
C LEU A 15 0.39 13.88 8.68
N PRO A 16 -0.94 13.76 8.89
CA PRO A 16 -1.93 14.42 8.05
C PRO A 16 -1.62 15.92 7.94
N TRP A 17 -1.73 16.50 6.74
CA TRP A 17 -1.36 17.90 6.47
C TRP A 17 -2.05 18.90 7.41
N GLN A 18 -3.25 18.58 7.91
CA GLN A 18 -3.99 19.34 8.90
C GLN A 18 -3.25 19.44 10.25
N VAL A 19 -2.62 18.35 10.68
CA VAL A 19 -1.83 18.28 11.92
C VAL A 19 -0.54 19.08 11.78
N GLY A 20 0.09 19.06 10.60
CA GLY A 20 1.24 19.92 10.29
C GLY A 20 0.91 21.41 10.38
N ILE A 21 -0.25 21.83 9.85
CA ILE A 21 -0.72 23.22 9.95
C ILE A 21 -1.02 23.59 11.41
N ALA A 22 -1.75 22.73 12.14
CA ALA A 22 -2.09 22.98 13.53
C ALA A 22 -0.84 23.07 14.43
N ALA A 23 0.13 22.18 14.23
CA ALA A 23 1.41 22.20 14.94
C ALA A 23 2.22 23.47 14.62
N GLY A 24 2.23 23.91 13.35
CA GLY A 24 2.88 25.15 12.94
C GLY A 24 2.24 26.40 13.57
N VAL A 25 0.91 26.45 13.64
CA VAL A 25 0.18 27.54 14.30
C VAL A 25 0.46 27.56 15.81
N LEU A 26 0.43 26.39 16.47
CA LEU A 26 0.75 26.28 17.90
C LEU A 26 2.19 26.70 18.21
N ALA A 27 3.16 26.27 17.39
CA ALA A 27 4.56 26.66 17.53
C ALA A 27 4.74 28.17 17.35
N PHE A 28 4.05 28.77 16.37
CA PHE A 28 4.06 30.23 16.18
C PHE A 28 3.49 30.97 17.38
N LEU A 29 2.33 30.55 17.90
CA LEU A 29 1.72 31.19 19.08
C LEU A 29 2.63 31.06 20.31
N ALA A 30 3.26 29.90 20.51
CA ALA A 30 4.20 29.68 21.60
C ALA A 30 5.44 30.58 21.50
N VAL A 31 6.03 30.73 20.31
CA VAL A 31 7.21 31.59 20.10
C VAL A 31 6.84 33.08 20.16
N ARG A 32 5.70 33.47 19.58
CA ARG A 32 5.32 34.88 19.44
C ARG A 32 4.74 35.48 20.72
N TYR A 33 4.06 34.68 21.54
CA TYR A 33 3.37 35.14 22.75
C TYR A 33 3.86 34.42 24.01
N GLY A 34 4.12 33.12 23.94
CA GLY A 34 4.56 32.33 25.11
C GLY A 34 5.98 32.66 25.57
N VAL A 35 6.94 32.75 24.65
CA VAL A 35 8.34 33.06 24.98
C VAL A 35 8.50 34.48 25.56
N PRO A 36 7.92 35.55 25.00
CA PRO A 36 7.96 36.88 25.61
C PRO A 36 7.26 36.95 26.97
N TRP A 37 6.13 36.26 27.14
CA TRP A 37 5.40 36.22 28.42
C TRP A 37 6.23 35.53 29.52
N TYR A 38 6.84 34.39 29.21
CA TYR A 38 7.69 33.63 30.14
C TYR A 38 8.98 34.39 30.50
N LEU A 39 9.68 34.92 29.50
CA LEU A 39 10.90 35.69 29.73
C LEU A 39 10.62 37.02 30.44
N GLY A 40 9.44 37.62 30.23
CA GLY A 40 8.98 38.80 30.96
C GLY A 40 8.79 38.55 32.46
N GLN A 41 8.38 37.34 32.87
CA GLN A 41 8.30 36.95 34.29
C GLN A 41 9.66 36.68 34.92
N SER A 42 10.66 36.27 34.14
CA SER A 42 11.96 35.80 34.66
C SER A 42 12.92 36.91 35.17
N GLY A 43 12.53 38.19 35.14
CA GLY A 43 13.20 39.29 35.89
C GLY A 43 14.63 39.68 35.50
N GLY A 44 15.28 38.97 34.56
CA GLY A 44 16.66 39.24 34.11
C GLY A 44 16.80 40.43 33.14
N SER A 45 18.05 40.84 32.84
CA SER A 45 18.37 41.90 31.86
C SER A 45 17.81 41.61 30.46
N LEU A 46 17.78 40.33 30.08
CA LEU A 46 17.10 39.83 28.87
C LEU A 46 15.59 40.09 28.89
N GLY A 47 14.91 39.86 30.01
CA GLY A 47 13.46 40.10 30.15
C GLY A 47 13.08 41.58 29.99
N LYS A 48 13.92 42.49 30.49
CA LYS A 48 13.74 43.94 30.31
C LYS A 48 13.95 44.40 28.87
N ALA A 49 14.84 43.76 28.11
CA ALA A 49 15.05 44.01 26.68
C ALA A 49 13.91 43.48 25.79
N PHE A 50 13.20 42.42 26.22
CA PHE A 50 11.98 41.96 25.56
C PHE A 50 10.76 42.82 25.89
N ALA A 51 10.68 43.35 27.12
CA ALA A 51 9.63 44.28 27.54
C ALA A 51 9.71 45.65 26.85
N SER A 52 10.92 46.11 26.46
CA SER A 52 11.12 47.38 25.76
C SER A 52 10.81 47.35 24.26
N GLY A 53 10.32 46.21 23.72
CA GLY A 53 9.83 46.08 22.35
C GLY A 53 10.92 45.98 21.26
N GLN A 54 12.16 46.43 21.51
CA GLN A 54 13.25 46.40 20.52
C GLN A 54 13.65 44.97 20.11
N ALA A 55 13.67 44.01 21.06
CA ALA A 55 13.95 42.60 20.76
C ALA A 55 12.73 41.85 20.20
N ALA A 56 11.52 42.40 20.34
CA ALA A 56 10.28 41.76 19.89
C ALA A 56 10.12 41.78 18.35
N HIS A 57 10.69 42.77 17.66
CA HIS A 57 10.66 42.85 16.20
C HIS A 57 11.54 41.78 15.52
N GLY A 58 12.72 41.49 16.08
CA GLY A 58 13.62 40.45 15.56
C GLY A 58 13.05 39.03 15.72
N LEU A 59 12.44 38.74 16.87
CA LEU A 59 11.72 37.48 17.08
C LEU A 59 10.46 37.37 16.22
N GLY A 60 9.76 38.49 15.97
CA GLY A 60 8.62 38.53 15.07
C GLY A 60 9.00 38.06 13.65
N LEU A 61 10.10 38.57 13.10
CA LEU A 61 10.61 38.17 11.78
C LEU A 61 10.95 36.68 11.74
N ILE A 62 11.64 36.14 12.76
CA ILE A 62 11.99 34.72 12.85
C ILE A 62 10.73 33.84 12.98
N ALA A 63 9.73 34.28 13.74
CA ALA A 63 8.47 33.55 13.87
C ALA A 63 7.69 33.50 12.55
N TRP A 64 7.64 34.61 11.81
CA TRP A 64 6.99 34.66 10.50
C TRP A 64 7.72 33.85 9.43
N THR A 65 9.06 33.83 9.44
CA THR A 65 9.83 33.00 8.49
C THR A 65 9.68 31.51 8.78
N LEU A 66 9.69 31.10 10.06
CA LEU A 66 9.44 29.71 10.45
C LEU A 66 8.01 29.27 10.10
N LEU A 67 7.00 30.11 10.37
CA LEU A 67 5.62 29.84 9.96
C LEU A 67 5.51 29.70 8.44
N GLY A 68 6.08 30.63 7.68
CA GLY A 68 6.09 30.59 6.22
C GLY A 68 6.77 29.33 5.67
N ALA A 69 7.90 28.92 6.25
CA ALA A 69 8.60 27.70 5.88
C ALA A 69 7.76 26.43 6.15
N CYS A 70 7.09 26.36 7.31
CA CYS A 70 6.18 25.25 7.63
C CYS A 70 4.98 25.17 6.66
N TRP A 71 4.40 26.33 6.30
CA TRP A 71 3.29 26.38 5.33
C TRP A 71 3.73 25.97 3.93
N LEU A 72 4.91 26.41 3.48
CA LEU A 72 5.47 25.98 2.19
C LEU A 72 5.76 24.47 2.16
N ALA A 73 6.31 23.91 3.24
CA ALA A 73 6.55 22.47 3.35
C ALA A 73 5.23 21.66 3.33
N ALA A 74 4.19 22.14 4.03
CA ALA A 74 2.87 21.52 4.01
C ALA A 74 2.22 21.59 2.63
N ALA A 75 2.33 22.74 1.93
CA ALA A 75 1.82 22.91 0.57
C ALA A 75 2.57 22.00 -0.42
N ALA A 76 3.89 21.89 -0.31
CA ALA A 76 4.70 21.00 -1.14
C ALA A 76 4.34 19.52 -0.91
N SER A 77 4.13 19.10 0.34
CA SER A 77 3.68 17.75 0.70
C SER A 77 2.27 17.45 0.16
N PHE A 78 1.35 18.41 0.26
CA PHE A 78 0.01 18.28 -0.31
C PHE A 78 0.03 18.20 -1.84
N ALA A 79 0.83 19.04 -2.51
CA ALA A 79 0.97 19.07 -3.96
C ALA A 79 1.59 17.78 -4.50
N THR A 80 2.63 17.25 -3.84
CA THR A 80 3.23 15.95 -4.22
C THR A 80 2.26 14.79 -3.99
N ARG A 81 1.51 14.77 -2.88
CA ARG A 81 0.47 13.76 -2.65
C ARG A 81 -0.66 13.81 -3.69
N ARG A 82 -1.10 15.02 -4.07
CA ARG A 82 -2.15 15.21 -5.10
C ARG A 82 -1.66 14.88 -6.49
N ASN A 83 -0.40 15.19 -6.83
CA ASN A 83 0.19 14.82 -8.11
C ASN A 83 0.41 13.30 -8.20
N ARG A 84 0.83 12.63 -7.13
CA ARG A 84 0.88 11.14 -7.08
C ARG A 84 -0.49 10.52 -7.32
N ALA A 85 -1.54 11.05 -6.68
CA ALA A 85 -2.91 10.58 -6.89
C ALA A 85 -3.40 10.82 -8.34
N ARG A 86 -3.09 11.98 -8.93
CA ARG A 86 -3.42 12.30 -10.33
C ARG A 86 -2.71 11.40 -11.33
N LEU A 87 -1.43 11.08 -11.11
CA LEU A 87 -0.69 10.16 -11.97
C LEU A 87 -1.29 8.75 -11.94
N PHE A 88 -1.76 8.30 -10.77
CA PHE A 88 -2.51 7.05 -10.64
C PHE A 88 -3.84 7.11 -11.39
N ASP A 89 -4.63 8.19 -11.22
CA ASP A 89 -5.92 8.33 -11.90
C ASP A 89 -5.75 8.38 -13.43
N ALA A 90 -4.67 8.99 -13.93
CA ALA A 90 -4.32 8.98 -15.36
C ALA A 90 -3.89 7.59 -15.86
N GLN A 91 -3.12 6.83 -15.07
CA GLN A 91 -2.70 5.46 -15.41
C GLN A 91 -3.81 4.41 -15.25
N ALA A 92 -4.77 4.65 -14.37
CA ALA A 92 -5.96 3.80 -14.22
C ALA A 92 -6.88 3.85 -15.46
N MET A 93 -6.79 4.90 -16.27
CA MET A 93 -7.61 5.09 -17.47
C MET A 93 -7.07 4.39 -18.74
N ASP A 94 -5.75 4.16 -18.84
CA ASP A 94 -5.13 3.31 -19.89
C ASP A 94 -3.94 2.52 -19.28
N PRO A 95 -4.20 1.39 -18.60
CA PRO A 95 -3.17 0.62 -17.91
C PRO A 95 -2.34 -0.16 -18.93
N ARG A 96 -1.51 0.52 -19.71
CA ARG A 96 -0.40 -0.12 -20.40
C ARG A 96 0.67 -0.48 -19.37
N LEU A 97 0.38 -1.47 -18.50
CA LEU A 97 1.34 -2.01 -17.53
C LEU A 97 2.65 -2.44 -18.23
N GLY A 98 2.55 -2.81 -19.51
CA GLY A 98 3.65 -3.12 -20.40
C GLY A 98 4.52 -1.94 -20.86
N SER A 99 4.22 -0.68 -20.52
CA SER A 99 5.08 0.49 -20.82
C SER A 99 5.67 1.17 -19.58
N LEU A 100 5.14 0.91 -18.38
CA LEU A 100 5.64 1.47 -17.11
C LEU A 100 7.08 1.03 -16.79
N SER A 101 7.89 1.92 -16.22
CA SER A 101 9.17 1.56 -15.61
C SER A 101 8.97 0.75 -14.33
N TRP A 102 10.03 0.11 -13.84
CA TRP A 102 9.98 -0.71 -12.62
C TRP A 102 9.52 0.11 -11.40
N ARG A 103 10.03 1.34 -11.24
CA ARG A 103 9.61 2.26 -10.17
C ARG A 103 8.16 2.71 -10.31
N GLU A 104 7.70 2.96 -11.55
CA GLU A 104 6.29 3.34 -11.77
C GLU A 104 5.35 2.18 -11.47
N PHE A 105 5.75 0.94 -11.79
CA PHE A 105 4.99 -0.25 -11.45
C PHE A 105 4.89 -0.47 -9.93
N GLU A 106 6.00 -0.33 -9.20
CA GLU A 106 5.99 -0.40 -7.74
C GLU A 106 5.11 0.67 -7.11
N ASN A 107 5.21 1.91 -7.61
CA ASN A 107 4.37 3.01 -7.16
C ASN A 107 2.89 2.73 -7.42
N LEU A 108 2.54 2.18 -8.59
CA LEU A 108 1.17 1.82 -8.93
C LEU A 108 0.62 0.75 -7.98
N VAL A 109 1.38 -0.32 -7.74
CA VAL A 109 0.99 -1.38 -6.80
C VAL A 109 0.85 -0.82 -5.38
N GLY A 110 1.80 0.01 -4.95
CA GLY A 110 1.75 0.67 -3.65
C GLY A 110 0.53 1.57 -3.48
N GLU A 111 0.21 2.40 -4.47
CA GLU A 111 -0.99 3.24 -4.46
C GLU A 111 -2.28 2.41 -4.45
N TRP A 112 -2.33 1.29 -5.18
CA TRP A 112 -3.46 0.37 -5.11
C TRP A 112 -3.67 -0.16 -3.68
N PHE A 113 -2.62 -0.63 -3.01
CA PHE A 113 -2.71 -1.06 -1.61
C PHE A 113 -3.14 0.07 -0.67
N ARG A 114 -2.64 1.29 -0.87
CA ARG A 114 -3.08 2.48 -0.11
C ARG A 114 -4.58 2.73 -0.27
N ARG A 115 -5.12 2.59 -1.48
CA ARG A 115 -6.57 2.71 -1.75
C ARG A 115 -7.39 1.61 -1.09
N GLN A 116 -6.83 0.42 -0.90
CA GLN A 116 -7.45 -0.68 -0.15
C GLN A 116 -7.38 -0.50 1.39
N GLY A 117 -6.84 0.63 1.86
CA GLY A 117 -6.72 0.97 3.28
C GLY A 117 -5.48 0.39 3.97
N TYR A 118 -4.48 -0.07 3.21
CA TYR A 118 -3.21 -0.50 3.78
C TYR A 118 -2.30 0.72 4.00
N TYR A 119 -1.56 0.70 5.11
CA TYR A 119 -0.38 1.54 5.26
C TYR A 119 0.76 0.91 4.46
N VAL A 120 1.37 1.67 3.55
CA VAL A 120 2.40 1.16 2.63
C VAL A 120 3.71 1.90 2.86
N GLU A 121 4.73 1.14 3.24
CA GLU A 121 6.10 1.56 3.42
C GLU A 121 6.94 1.06 2.23
N GLU A 122 7.54 1.99 1.49
CA GLU A 122 8.37 1.68 0.32
C GLU A 122 9.79 1.39 0.83
N THR A 123 10.25 0.13 0.73
CA THR A 123 11.59 -0.27 1.20
C THR A 123 12.70 0.20 0.25
N GLY A 124 12.32 0.62 -0.96
CA GLY A 124 13.17 1.29 -1.94
C GLY A 124 14.19 0.36 -2.61
N GLY A 125 13.97 0.09 -3.89
CA GLY A 125 15.01 0.24 -4.93
C GLY A 125 16.32 -0.54 -4.83
N GLY A 126 16.46 -1.58 -4.00
CA GLY A 126 17.70 -2.36 -3.87
C GLY A 126 18.38 -2.30 -2.49
N GLY A 127 17.64 -2.08 -1.41
CA GLY A 127 18.14 -2.30 -0.05
C GLY A 127 18.58 -3.76 0.21
N LYS A 128 19.40 -3.97 1.25
CA LYS A 128 19.92 -5.27 1.72
C LYS A 128 18.84 -6.28 2.17
N ASP A 129 17.57 -5.99 1.94
CA ASP A 129 16.40 -6.72 2.45
C ASP A 129 15.91 -7.82 1.49
N GLY A 130 16.82 -8.38 0.68
CA GLY A 130 16.60 -9.66 0.00
C GLY A 130 15.48 -9.69 -1.03
N GLY A 131 15.03 -8.53 -1.55
CA GLY A 131 13.99 -8.46 -2.57
C GLY A 131 12.63 -7.93 -2.11
N ILE A 132 12.46 -7.42 -0.89
CA ILE A 132 11.16 -6.83 -0.51
C ILE A 132 11.01 -5.42 -1.09
N ASP A 133 10.04 -5.24 -2.00
CA ASP A 133 9.82 -3.96 -2.67
C ASP A 133 8.92 -3.04 -1.82
N LEU A 134 7.85 -3.60 -1.22
CA LEU A 134 6.96 -2.87 -0.31
C LEU A 134 6.66 -3.67 0.96
N LEU A 135 6.51 -2.96 2.06
CA LEU A 135 6.05 -3.51 3.34
C LEU A 135 4.69 -2.87 3.67
N ILE A 136 3.66 -3.69 3.76
CA ILE A 136 2.28 -3.22 3.95
C ILE A 136 1.73 -3.66 5.30
N ARG A 137 0.90 -2.80 5.89
CA ARG A 137 0.28 -3.03 7.20
C ARG A 137 -1.19 -2.70 7.18
N LYS A 138 -2.03 -3.59 7.71
CA LYS A 138 -3.48 -3.38 7.88
C LYS A 138 -4.00 -4.20 9.05
N ASP A 139 -4.82 -3.60 9.90
CA ASP A 139 -5.44 -4.26 11.06
C ASP A 139 -4.43 -4.99 11.98
N GLY A 140 -3.25 -4.39 12.16
CA GLY A 140 -2.16 -4.98 12.96
C GLY A 140 -1.39 -6.11 12.28
N ARG A 141 -1.79 -6.53 11.08
CA ARG A 141 -1.08 -7.52 10.27
C ARG A 141 0.00 -6.87 9.44
N LYS A 142 1.13 -7.55 9.33
CA LYS A 142 2.29 -7.13 8.56
C LYS A 142 2.44 -8.07 7.37
N GLU A 143 2.41 -7.53 6.17
CA GLU A 143 2.53 -8.32 4.94
C GLU A 143 3.65 -7.73 4.07
N LEU A 144 4.30 -8.59 3.28
CA LEU A 144 5.40 -8.19 2.40
C LEU A 144 4.94 -8.27 0.95
N VAL A 145 5.43 -7.37 0.10
CA VAL A 145 5.09 -7.34 -1.32
C VAL A 145 6.37 -7.31 -2.14
N GLN A 146 6.45 -8.20 -3.12
CA GLN A 146 7.46 -8.23 -4.15
C GLN A 146 6.81 -7.97 -5.51
N CYS A 147 7.32 -6.96 -6.21
CA CYS A 147 6.93 -6.52 -7.54
C CYS A 147 7.97 -6.99 -8.57
N LYS A 148 7.69 -8.09 -9.28
CA LYS A 148 8.54 -8.56 -10.39
C LYS A 148 7.96 -8.13 -11.73
N GLN A 149 8.53 -7.08 -12.32
CA GLN A 149 8.19 -6.66 -13.68
C GLN A 149 8.93 -7.52 -14.74
N TRP A 150 8.41 -8.71 -15.03
CA TRP A 150 8.98 -9.61 -16.05
C TRP A 150 8.08 -9.58 -17.30
N ARG A 151 8.34 -8.64 -18.23
CA ARG A 151 7.50 -8.43 -19.44
C ARG A 151 7.45 -9.63 -20.38
N ARG A 152 8.44 -10.53 -20.34
CA ARG A 152 8.56 -11.67 -21.27
C ARG A 152 8.84 -13.01 -20.60
N GLN A 153 8.93 -13.06 -19.27
CA GLN A 153 9.47 -14.20 -18.56
C GLN A 153 8.53 -14.60 -17.41
N ARG A 154 8.29 -15.90 -17.25
CA ARG A 154 7.39 -16.43 -16.22
C ARG A 154 8.09 -16.37 -14.87
N VAL A 155 7.35 -16.02 -13.81
CA VAL A 155 7.88 -16.06 -12.44
C VAL A 155 7.92 -17.52 -11.99
N ASP A 156 9.11 -17.96 -11.60
CA ASP A 156 9.41 -19.33 -11.20
C ASP A 156 9.10 -19.61 -9.72
N VAL A 157 9.22 -20.88 -9.35
CA VAL A 157 9.00 -21.31 -7.96
C VAL A 157 10.12 -20.83 -7.02
N ALA A 158 11.32 -20.54 -7.55
CA ALA A 158 12.46 -20.09 -6.74
C ALA A 158 12.15 -18.73 -6.09
N THR A 159 11.62 -17.79 -6.87
CA THR A 159 11.18 -16.47 -6.37
C THR A 159 10.13 -16.61 -5.27
N VAL A 160 9.13 -17.49 -5.46
CA VAL A 160 8.06 -17.70 -4.46
C VAL A 160 8.59 -18.36 -3.19
N ARG A 161 9.57 -19.26 -3.30
CA ARG A 161 10.25 -19.89 -2.16
C ARG A 161 11.11 -18.91 -1.38
N GLU A 162 11.82 -18.02 -2.06
CA GLU A 162 12.61 -16.95 -1.43
C GLU A 162 11.71 -16.06 -0.57
N MET A 163 10.59 -15.61 -1.16
CA MET A 163 9.57 -14.83 -0.47
C MET A 163 8.97 -15.56 0.74
N TRP A 164 8.78 -16.87 0.64
CA TRP A 164 8.37 -17.70 1.78
C TRP A 164 9.41 -17.75 2.91
N GLY A 165 10.69 -17.70 2.57
CA GLY A 165 11.77 -17.56 3.55
C GLY A 165 11.74 -16.19 4.24
N LEU A 166 11.52 -15.12 3.47
CA LEU A 166 11.43 -13.76 3.99
C LEU A 166 10.23 -13.55 4.92
N LEU A 167 9.08 -14.20 4.63
CA LEU A 167 7.92 -14.21 5.53
C LEU A 167 8.31 -14.64 6.95
N GLN A 168 9.03 -15.75 7.06
CA GLN A 168 9.46 -16.32 8.34
C GLN A 168 10.53 -15.45 9.02
N HIS A 169 11.48 -14.93 8.24
CA HIS A 169 12.53 -14.05 8.76
C HIS A 169 11.97 -12.75 9.34
N HIS A 170 11.05 -12.09 8.63
CA HIS A 170 10.47 -10.81 9.03
C HIS A 170 9.23 -10.91 9.92
N ARG A 171 8.83 -12.15 10.29
CA ARG A 171 7.60 -12.48 11.03
C ARG A 171 6.37 -11.77 10.44
N ALA A 172 6.21 -11.88 9.12
CA ALA A 172 5.05 -11.37 8.41
C ALA A 172 3.92 -12.40 8.40
N ASP A 173 2.68 -11.94 8.33
CA ASP A 173 1.48 -12.76 8.31
C ASP A 173 1.19 -13.34 6.92
N ALA A 174 1.55 -12.59 5.86
CA ALA A 174 1.40 -13.01 4.47
C ALA A 174 2.43 -12.34 3.55
N VAL A 175 2.59 -12.91 2.36
CA VAL A 175 3.37 -12.32 1.27
C VAL A 175 2.54 -12.20 0.01
N TRP A 176 2.74 -11.11 -0.72
CA TRP A 176 2.23 -10.86 -2.05
C TRP A 176 3.36 -10.89 -3.07
N VAL A 177 3.19 -11.67 -4.13
CA VAL A 177 4.06 -11.63 -5.31
C VAL A 177 3.23 -11.10 -6.46
N VAL A 178 3.58 -9.93 -6.96
CA VAL A 178 2.87 -9.22 -8.03
C VAL A 178 3.76 -9.20 -9.27
N CYS A 179 3.22 -9.65 -10.40
CA CYS A 179 3.95 -9.62 -11.67
C CYS A 179 3.03 -9.21 -12.83
N ILE A 180 3.61 -8.61 -13.87
CA ILE A 180 2.88 -8.31 -15.12
C ILE A 180 2.73 -9.57 -15.99
N GLY A 181 3.67 -10.52 -15.87
CA GLY A 181 3.67 -11.78 -16.60
C GLY A 181 2.72 -12.83 -16.01
N ARG A 182 3.13 -14.09 -16.07
CA ARG A 182 2.41 -15.24 -15.52
C ARG A 182 3.30 -16.01 -14.57
N PHE A 183 2.70 -16.70 -13.61
CA PHE A 183 3.39 -17.66 -12.75
C PHE A 183 3.51 -19.02 -13.44
N THR A 184 4.55 -19.79 -13.10
CA THR A 184 4.63 -21.19 -13.49
C THR A 184 3.62 -22.05 -12.69
N PRO A 185 3.19 -23.21 -13.21
CA PRO A 185 2.31 -24.13 -12.46
C PRO A 185 2.92 -24.57 -11.12
N ASP A 186 4.24 -24.71 -11.06
CA ASP A 186 4.96 -25.07 -9.85
C ASP A 186 4.92 -23.96 -8.79
N ALA A 187 5.05 -22.70 -9.22
CA ALA A 187 4.92 -21.54 -8.36
C ALA A 187 3.50 -21.46 -7.76
N ALA A 188 2.47 -21.67 -8.60
CA ALA A 188 1.09 -21.73 -8.16
C ALA A 188 0.84 -22.89 -7.18
N SER A 189 1.37 -24.07 -7.48
CA SER A 189 1.23 -25.25 -6.62
C SER A 189 1.94 -25.08 -5.27
N PHE A 190 3.09 -24.40 -5.25
CA PHE A 190 3.82 -24.11 -4.03
C PHE A 190 3.08 -23.12 -3.13
N ALA A 191 2.35 -22.16 -3.71
CA ALA A 191 1.56 -21.19 -2.96
C ALA A 191 0.28 -21.80 -2.33
N LEU A 192 -0.21 -22.94 -2.84
CA LEU A 192 -1.41 -23.58 -2.31
C LEU A 192 -1.25 -23.95 -0.83
N GLY A 193 -2.19 -23.50 0.00
CA GLY A 193 -2.21 -23.77 1.44
C GLY A 193 -1.17 -22.97 2.25
N LYS A 194 -0.50 -21.99 1.65
CA LYS A 194 0.41 -21.05 2.33
C LYS A 194 -0.16 -19.64 2.30
N PRO A 195 0.20 -18.75 3.24
CA PRO A 195 -0.17 -17.33 3.18
C PRO A 195 0.69 -16.59 2.14
N ILE A 196 0.59 -17.04 0.89
CA ILE A 196 1.26 -16.47 -0.29
C ILE A 196 0.18 -16.14 -1.32
N ASN A 197 0.06 -14.86 -1.64
CA ASN A 197 -0.87 -14.33 -2.63
C ASN A 197 -0.12 -14.05 -3.93
N LEU A 198 -0.51 -14.73 -5.01
CA LEU A 198 0.06 -14.54 -6.34
C LEU A 198 -0.88 -13.68 -7.19
N VAL A 199 -0.40 -12.53 -7.66
CA VAL A 199 -1.17 -11.60 -8.50
C VAL A 199 -0.47 -11.44 -9.85
N SER A 200 -1.13 -11.91 -10.90
CA SER A 200 -0.65 -11.79 -12.29
C SER A 200 -1.11 -10.50 -12.95
N GLY A 201 -0.54 -10.14 -14.10
CA GLY A 201 -0.79 -8.84 -14.73
C GLY A 201 -2.25 -8.61 -15.06
N ARG A 202 -2.95 -9.64 -15.57
CA ARG A 202 -4.40 -9.54 -15.86
C ARG A 202 -5.22 -9.34 -14.59
N GLN A 203 -4.90 -10.08 -13.53
CA GLN A 203 -5.58 -9.91 -12.25
C GLN A 203 -5.32 -8.52 -11.67
N LEU A 204 -4.10 -7.99 -11.81
CA LEU A 204 -3.77 -6.64 -11.38
C LEU A 204 -4.53 -5.58 -12.18
N GLU A 205 -4.65 -5.72 -13.50
CA GLU A 205 -5.46 -4.82 -14.34
C GLU A 205 -6.93 -4.81 -13.89
N ASP A 206 -7.52 -5.98 -13.63
CA ASP A 206 -8.89 -6.10 -13.14
C ASP A 206 -9.04 -5.48 -11.74
N LEU A 207 -8.06 -5.69 -10.85
CA LEU A 207 -8.04 -5.11 -9.49
C LEU A 207 -7.85 -3.59 -9.49
N ILE A 208 -7.09 -3.04 -10.44
CA ILE A 208 -6.91 -1.60 -10.59
C ILE A 208 -8.15 -0.96 -11.22
N ARG A 209 -8.73 -1.59 -12.23
CA ARG A 209 -9.96 -1.09 -12.88
C ARG A 209 -11.16 -1.10 -11.93
N SER A 210 -11.22 -2.10 -11.05
CA SER A 210 -12.24 -2.18 -10.00
C SER A 210 -11.91 -1.34 -8.76
N ALA A 211 -10.71 -0.75 -8.68
CA ALA A 211 -10.38 0.15 -7.58
C ALA A 211 -11.16 1.46 -7.75
N PRO A 212 -11.96 1.88 -6.73
CA PRO A 212 -12.71 3.10 -6.82
C PRO A 212 -11.79 4.31 -7.02
N SER A 213 -12.25 5.28 -7.82
CA SER A 213 -11.62 6.58 -7.95
C SER A 213 -11.67 7.32 -6.61
N THR A 214 -10.66 8.12 -6.35
CA THR A 214 -10.48 8.84 -5.08
C THR A 214 -11.68 9.76 -4.82
N GLY A 215 -12.62 9.38 -3.93
CA GLY A 215 -13.75 10.25 -3.61
C GLY A 215 -14.88 9.68 -2.76
N GLU A 216 -15.11 8.37 -2.70
CA GLU A 216 -16.23 7.81 -1.94
C GLU A 216 -15.76 7.00 -0.72
N PRO A 217 -16.04 7.47 0.52
CA PRO A 217 -15.87 6.64 1.70
C PRO A 217 -17.02 5.64 1.75
N ARG A 218 -16.77 4.39 1.36
CA ARG A 218 -17.61 3.27 1.77
C ARG A 218 -16.77 2.15 2.33
N THR A 219 -17.31 1.62 3.43
CA THR A 219 -17.04 0.39 4.17
C THR A 219 -16.12 -0.60 3.43
N PRO A 220 -15.12 -1.19 4.11
CA PRO A 220 -14.18 -2.12 3.49
C PRO A 220 -14.92 -3.12 2.60
N PRO A 221 -14.47 -3.34 1.35
CA PRO A 221 -14.98 -4.44 0.58
C PRO A 221 -14.55 -5.69 1.36
N VAL A 222 -15.52 -6.33 2.01
CA VAL A 222 -15.47 -7.76 2.21
C VAL A 222 -15.09 -8.30 0.84
N ILE A 223 -14.00 -9.06 0.80
CA ILE A 223 -13.56 -9.79 -0.38
C ILE A 223 -14.75 -10.62 -0.82
N ALA A 224 -15.57 -10.05 -1.71
CA ALA A 224 -16.52 -10.78 -2.49
C ALA A 224 -15.64 -11.49 -3.51
N THR A 225 -15.25 -12.71 -3.15
CA THR A 225 -15.03 -13.76 -4.15
C THR A 225 -16.06 -13.55 -5.25
N PRO A 226 -15.68 -13.49 -6.54
CA PRO A 226 -16.65 -13.33 -7.60
C PRO A 226 -17.65 -14.48 -7.49
N ALA A 227 -18.82 -14.18 -6.95
CA ALA A 227 -19.99 -15.02 -6.99
C ALA A 227 -20.62 -14.87 -8.37
N THR A 228 -19.87 -15.26 -9.40
CA THR A 228 -20.48 -16.00 -10.50
C THR A 228 -20.47 -17.43 -10.01
N GLY A 229 -21.54 -17.80 -9.30
CA GLY A 229 -21.51 -18.84 -8.26
C GLY A 229 -20.84 -20.14 -8.70
N PRO A 230 -19.98 -20.76 -7.85
CA PRO A 230 -19.67 -22.16 -8.02
C PRO A 230 -20.99 -22.91 -7.87
N ARG A 231 -21.43 -23.61 -8.92
CA ARG A 231 -22.50 -24.60 -8.77
C ARG A 231 -21.99 -25.63 -7.77
N SER A 232 -22.42 -25.55 -6.52
CA SER A 232 -22.07 -26.52 -5.49
C SER A 232 -22.62 -27.88 -5.88
N CYS A 233 -21.87 -28.94 -5.59
CA CYS A 233 -22.28 -30.29 -5.94
C CYS A 233 -23.62 -30.64 -5.27
N PRO A 234 -24.66 -31.07 -6.01
CA PRO A 234 -25.96 -31.40 -5.43
C PRO A 234 -25.91 -32.62 -4.50
N ARG A 235 -24.83 -33.40 -4.51
CA ARG A 235 -24.65 -34.58 -3.66
C ARG A 235 -23.93 -34.31 -2.34
N CYS A 236 -22.98 -33.38 -2.31
CA CYS A 236 -22.11 -33.19 -1.13
C CYS A 236 -21.80 -31.73 -0.80
N GLY A 237 -22.31 -30.77 -1.57
CA GLY A 237 -22.07 -29.34 -1.38
C GLY A 237 -20.65 -28.86 -1.73
N SER A 238 -19.71 -29.76 -2.01
CA SER A 238 -18.33 -29.40 -2.41
C SER A 238 -18.31 -28.66 -3.76
N PRO A 239 -17.30 -27.80 -4.01
CA PRO A 239 -17.18 -27.10 -5.28
C PRO A 239 -17.03 -28.07 -6.46
N MET A 240 -17.44 -27.62 -7.65
CA MET A 240 -17.34 -28.40 -8.88
C MET A 240 -16.32 -27.77 -9.84
N ALA A 241 -15.58 -28.60 -10.55
CA ALA A 241 -14.60 -28.20 -11.57
C ALA A 241 -15.06 -28.68 -12.96
N GLN A 242 -14.85 -27.88 -13.99
CA GLN A 242 -15.14 -28.26 -15.37
C GLN A 242 -14.21 -29.39 -15.83
N ARG A 243 -14.80 -30.43 -16.43
CA ARG A 243 -14.14 -31.60 -17.00
C ARG A 243 -14.73 -31.86 -18.38
N GLN A 244 -14.04 -32.64 -19.21
CA GLN A 244 -14.52 -33.06 -20.52
C GLN A 244 -14.67 -34.57 -20.59
N ASN A 245 -15.74 -35.02 -21.23
CA ASN A 245 -15.93 -36.43 -21.53
C ASN A 245 -14.99 -36.85 -22.67
N ARG A 246 -14.10 -37.80 -22.41
CA ARG A 246 -13.12 -38.27 -23.41
C ARG A 246 -13.75 -38.93 -24.64
N LYS A 247 -15.02 -39.37 -24.58
CA LYS A 247 -15.71 -40.03 -25.69
C LYS A 247 -16.59 -39.08 -26.51
N THR A 248 -17.28 -38.14 -25.84
CA THR A 248 -18.24 -37.24 -26.50
C THR A 248 -17.70 -35.81 -26.67
N GLY A 249 -16.58 -35.45 -26.03
CA GLY A 249 -15.99 -34.11 -26.08
C GLY A 249 -16.73 -33.05 -25.27
N GLU A 250 -17.93 -33.37 -24.76
CA GLU A 250 -18.78 -32.44 -24.02
C GLU A 250 -18.15 -32.04 -22.68
N ALA A 251 -18.24 -30.75 -22.38
CA ALA A 251 -17.82 -30.21 -21.10
C ALA A 251 -18.93 -30.34 -20.05
N PHE A 252 -18.58 -30.81 -18.86
CA PHE A 252 -19.48 -30.93 -17.72
C PHE A 252 -18.77 -30.50 -16.44
N LEU A 253 -19.53 -30.12 -15.42
CA LEU A 253 -18.99 -29.88 -14.09
C LEU A 253 -18.94 -31.20 -13.32
N GLY A 254 -17.77 -31.55 -12.78
CA GLY A 254 -17.56 -32.70 -11.90
C GLY A 254 -17.12 -32.28 -10.50
N CYS A 255 -17.56 -33.00 -9.47
CA CYS A 255 -17.16 -32.74 -8.09
C CYS A 255 -15.63 -32.80 -7.92
N THR A 256 -15.05 -31.86 -7.15
CA THR A 256 -13.62 -31.85 -6.84
C THR A 256 -13.19 -33.04 -5.96
N THR A 257 -14.11 -33.56 -5.15
CA THR A 257 -13.89 -34.71 -4.23
C THR A 257 -14.01 -36.08 -4.93
N TYR A 258 -13.99 -36.15 -6.26
CA TYR A 258 -13.92 -37.42 -7.00
C TYR A 258 -12.59 -38.14 -6.68
N PRO A 259 -12.57 -39.47 -6.44
CA PRO A 259 -13.62 -40.47 -6.71
C PRO A 259 -14.66 -40.67 -5.60
N THR A 260 -14.46 -40.06 -4.44
CA THR A 260 -15.31 -40.23 -3.23
C THR A 260 -16.72 -39.68 -3.43
N CYS A 261 -16.85 -38.57 -4.17
CA CYS A 261 -18.14 -38.07 -4.65
C CYS A 261 -18.15 -38.02 -6.18
N ARG A 262 -19.17 -38.62 -6.80
CA ARG A 262 -19.35 -38.71 -8.25
C ARG A 262 -20.44 -37.78 -8.80
N GLY A 263 -20.73 -36.68 -8.11
CA GLY A 263 -21.72 -35.71 -8.57
C GLY A 263 -21.26 -34.96 -9.83
N THR A 264 -22.17 -34.83 -10.80
CA THR A 264 -21.95 -34.11 -12.07
C THR A 264 -23.11 -33.16 -12.36
N LEU A 265 -22.84 -32.09 -13.11
CA LEU A 265 -23.84 -31.15 -13.61
C LEU A 265 -23.49 -30.77 -15.06
N PRO A 266 -24.48 -30.58 -15.95
CA PRO A 266 -24.21 -30.03 -17.28
C PRO A 266 -23.71 -28.59 -17.13
N LEU A 267 -22.77 -28.17 -18.01
CA LEU A 267 -22.61 -26.74 -18.27
C LEU A 267 -23.94 -26.30 -18.93
N ALA A 268 -24.66 -25.36 -18.31
CA ALA A 268 -25.75 -24.73 -19.04
C ALA A 268 -25.12 -23.74 -20.02
N ASP A 269 -25.64 -23.70 -21.24
CA ASP A 269 -25.24 -22.74 -22.28
C ASP A 269 -25.40 -21.28 -21.82
#